data_AF-A0A0A9DNT7-F1
#
_entry.id   AF-A0A0A9DNT7-F1
#
_cell.length_a   1.000
_cell.length_b   1.000
_cell.length_c   1.000
_cell.angle_alpha   90.00
_cell.angle_beta   90.00
_cell.angle_gamma   90.00
#
_symmetry.space_group_name_H-M   'P 1'
#
loop_
_entity.id
_entity.type
_entity.pdbx_description
1 polymer ?
#
loop_
_entity_poly.entity_id
_entity_poly.type
_entity_poly.pdbx_seq_one_letter_code
_entity_poly.pdbx_strand_id
1 'polypeptide(L)' 'MTPDEFEEGKQWLNETFHLIRCEDDSLPSIIWVLDLAKAAVLRYGVRGLVIDPYNELDHQRPSSQ' A
#
# COMPACT_ATOMS: atom_id res chain seq x y z
N MET A 1 -6.10 1.39 25.91
CA MET A 1 -6.55 0.39 24.92
C MET A 1 -7.40 -0.63 25.61
N THR A 2 -8.68 -0.30 25.72
CA THR A 2 -9.75 -1.27 25.93
C THR A 2 -9.96 -2.08 24.64
N PRO A 3 -10.64 -3.24 24.71
CA PRO A 3 -11.04 -3.98 23.51
C PRO A 3 -11.87 -3.13 22.54
N ASP A 4 -12.74 -2.27 23.07
CA ASP A 4 -13.60 -1.40 22.25
C ASP A 4 -12.76 -0.34 21.49
N GLU A 5 -11.80 0.31 22.17
CA GLU A 5 -10.87 1.27 21.54
C GLU A 5 -10.06 0.60 20.41
N PHE A 6 -9.74 -0.69 20.55
CA PHE A 6 -9.02 -1.45 19.54
C PHE A 6 -9.88 -1.72 18.30
N GLU A 7 -11.13 -2.13 18.47
CA GLU A 7 -12.06 -2.37 17.36
C GLU A 7 -12.38 -1.08 16.60
N GLU A 8 -12.61 0.03 17.32
CA GLU A 8 -12.84 1.34 16.72
C GLU A 8 -11.64 1.80 15.87
N GLY A 9 -10.41 1.62 16.38
CA GLY A 9 -9.20 1.95 15.64
C GLY A 9 -9.04 1.15 14.34
N LYS A 10 -9.37 -0.14 14.35
CA LYS A 10 -9.36 -0.97 13.13
C LYS A 10 -10.40 -0.49 12.12
N GLN A 11 -11.60 -0.13 12.57
CA GLN A 11 -12.63 0.39 11.69
C GLN A 11 -12.19 1.71 11.04
N TRP A 12 -11.66 2.64 11.84
CA TRP A 12 -11.12 3.91 11.34
C TRP A 12 -10.02 3.70 10.29
N LEU A 13 -9.11 2.74 10.51
CA LEU A 13 -8.07 2.39 9.53
C LEU A 13 -8.65 1.92 8.20
N ASN A 14 -9.64 1.02 8.24
CA ASN A 14 -10.30 0.49 7.04
C ASN A 14 -11.06 1.56 6.26
N GLU A 15 -11.61 2.57 6.93
CA GLU A 15 -12.34 3.68 6.31
C GLU A 15 -11.40 4.77 5.76
N THR A 16 -10.21 4.93 6.33
CA THR A 16 -9.29 6.04 6.03
C THR A 16 -8.20 5.67 5.02
N PHE A 17 -7.75 4.40 5.02
CA PHE A 17 -6.60 3.97 4.21
C PHE A 17 -7.00 2.94 3.16
N HIS A 18 -6.46 3.12 1.95
CA HIS A 18 -6.45 2.09 0.92
C HIS A 18 -5.10 1.37 0.96
N LEU A 19 -5.07 0.16 1.54
CA LEU A 19 -3.85 -0.64 1.66
C LEU A 19 -3.55 -1.36 0.34
N ILE A 20 -2.31 -1.27 -0.12
CA ILE A 20 -1.77 -2.11 -1.19
C ILE A 20 -1.11 -3.31 -0.51
N ARG A 21 -1.62 -4.51 -0.77
CA ARG A 21 -1.10 -5.76 -0.21
C ARG A 21 -0.72 -6.69 -1.37
N CYS A 22 0.48 -7.26 -1.29
CA CYS A 22 0.89 -8.33 -2.18
C CYS A 22 0.44 -9.66 -1.56
N GLU A 23 -0.30 -10.48 -2.29
CA GLU A 23 -0.66 -11.84 -1.90
C GLU A 23 0.36 -12.81 -2.54
N ASP A 24 0.65 -13.91 -1.85
CA ASP A 24 1.47 -15.04 -2.30
C ASP A 24 2.93 -14.73 -2.70
N ASP A 25 3.88 -14.97 -1.77
CA ASP A 25 5.34 -15.23 -1.91
C ASP A 25 6.14 -14.46 -3.00
N SER A 26 5.59 -13.40 -3.56
CA SER A 26 6.16 -12.64 -4.64
C SER A 26 6.62 -11.29 -4.11
N LEU A 27 7.86 -10.93 -4.45
CA LEU A 27 8.39 -9.61 -4.12
C LEU A 27 7.77 -8.59 -5.08
N PRO A 28 6.98 -7.62 -4.59
CA PRO A 28 6.38 -6.63 -5.46
C PRO A 28 7.45 -5.70 -6.02
N SER A 29 7.35 -5.39 -7.32
CA SER A 29 8.19 -4.38 -7.94
C SER A 29 7.70 -2.97 -7.60
N ILE A 30 8.60 -1.98 -7.62
CA ILE A 30 8.20 -0.58 -7.44
C ILE A 30 7.21 -0.13 -8.52
N ILE A 31 7.32 -0.66 -9.74
CA ILE A 31 6.40 -0.34 -10.83
C ILE A 31 4.99 -0.84 -10.51
N TRP A 32 4.87 -2.07 -10.03
CA TRP A 32 3.60 -2.64 -9.63
C TRP A 32 2.92 -1.83 -8.50
N VAL A 33 3.68 -1.39 -7.51
CA VAL A 33 3.17 -0.51 -6.43
C VAL A 33 2.63 0.81 -7.00
N LEU A 34 3.39 1.44 -7.90
CA LEU A 34 3.00 2.73 -8.50
C LEU A 34 1.76 2.60 -9.40
N ASP A 35 1.62 1.49 -10.13
CA ASP A 35 0.44 1.22 -10.97
C ASP A 35 -0.83 1.06 -10.13
N LEU A 36 -0.75 0.32 -9.01
CA LEU A 36 -1.88 0.20 -8.08
C LEU A 36 -2.19 1.52 -7.39
N ALA A 37 -1.18 2.30 -6.98
CA ALA A 37 -1.38 3.63 -6.42
C ALA A 37 -2.10 4.55 -7.41
N LYS A 38 -1.71 4.53 -8.69
CA LYS A 38 -2.38 5.29 -9.76
C LYS A 38 -3.84 4.87 -9.92
N ALA A 39 -4.13 3.57 -9.87
CA ALA A 39 -5.51 3.09 -9.89
C ALA A 39 -6.30 3.58 -8.67
N ALA A 40 -5.68 3.60 -7.48
CA ALA A 40 -6.32 4.10 -6.26
C ALA A 40 -6.63 5.60 -6.32
N VAL A 41 -5.74 6.41 -6.93
CA VAL A 41 -6.01 7.84 -7.21
C VAL A 41 -7.25 7.99 -8.08
N LEU A 42 -7.34 7.23 -9.19
CA LEU A 42 -8.45 7.34 -10.14
C LEU A 42 -9.78 6.83 -9.58
N ARG A 43 -9.76 5.77 -8.77
CA ARG A 43 -10.98 5.12 -8.26
C ARG A 43 -11.49 5.75 -6.98
N TYR A 44 -10.60 6.16 -6.08
CA TYR A 44 -10.95 6.57 -4.72
C TYR A 44 -10.54 8.01 -4.41
N GLY A 45 -9.91 8.72 -5.36
CA GLY A 45 -9.50 10.11 -5.16
C GLY A 45 -8.36 10.28 -4.14
N VAL A 46 -7.55 9.24 -3.94
CA VAL A 46 -6.38 9.27 -3.04
C VAL A 46 -5.43 10.41 -3.44
N ARG A 47 -4.92 11.15 -2.45
CA ARG A 47 -4.01 12.30 -2.67
C ARG A 47 -2.63 12.15 -2.03
N GLY A 48 -2.38 11.03 -1.35
CA GLY A 48 -1.11 10.75 -0.69
C GLY A 48 -0.79 9.26 -0.80
N LEU A 49 0.49 8.95 -1.03
CA LEU A 49 1.04 7.61 -1.03
C LEU A 49 2.15 7.55 0.02
N VAL A 50 2.04 6.63 0.97
CA VAL A 50 3.08 6.35 1.96
C VAL A 50 3.74 5.04 1.58
N ILE A 51 5.05 5.09 1.31
CA ILE A 51 5.87 3.90 1.08
C ILE A 51 6.78 3.75 2.29
N ASP A 52 6.60 2.67 3.03
CA ASP A 52 7.42 2.36 4.20
C ASP A 52 8.82 1.88 3.75
N PRO A 53 9.92 2.43 4.28
CA PRO A 53 11.29 2.00 3.94
C PRO A 53 11.63 0.57 4.38
N TYR A 54 10.84 -0.04 5.25
CA TYR A 54 11.03 -1.42 5.73
C TYR A 54 10.32 -2.47 4.88
N ASN A 55 9.47 -2.07 3.93
CA ASN A 55 8.83 -3.02 3.02
C ASN A 55 9.85 -3.61 2.04
N GLU A 56 9.85 -4.93 1.88
CA GLU A 56 10.66 -5.61 0.88
C GLU A 56 10.04 -5.45 -0.51
N LEU A 57 10.79 -4.83 -1.41
CA LEU A 57 10.46 -4.72 -2.83
C LEU A 57 11.53 -5.46 -3.62
N ASP A 58 11.20 -5.90 -4.84
CA ASP A 58 12.25 -6.39 -5.72
C ASP A 58 13.28 -5.29 -6.03
N HIS A 59 14.54 -5.70 -6.21
CA HIS A 59 15.64 -4.79 -6.51
C HIS A 59 15.88 -4.63 -8.02
N GLN A 60 14.96 -5.08 -8.87
CA GLN A 60 15.17 -5.04 -10.30
C GLN A 60 15.12 -3.59 -10.76
N ARG A 61 16.25 -3.11 -11.28
CA ARG A 61 16.30 -1.84 -12.00
C ARG A 61 16.08 -2.11 -13.48
N PRO A 62 15.29 -1.29 -14.18
CA PRO A 62 15.28 -1.32 -15.64
C PRO A 62 16.72 -1.21 -16.12
N SER A 63 17.10 -2.03 -17.10
CA SER A 63 18.39 -1.89 -17.76
C SER A 63 18.49 -0.46 -18.29
N SER A 64 19.49 0.29 -17.82
CA SER A 64 19.81 1.62 -18.34
C SER A 64 19.90 1.53 -19.87
N GLN A 65 18.98 2.19 -20.58
CA GLN A 65 19.16 2.46 -22.01
C GLN A 65 20.13 3.60 -22.21
#